data_AF-A0A0P7YN28-F1
#
_entry.id   AF-A0A0P7YN28-F1
#
_cell.length_a   1.000
_cell.length_b   1.000
_cell.length_c   1.000
_cell.angle_alpha   90.00
_cell.angle_beta   90.00
_cell.angle_gamma   90.00
#
_symmetry.space_group_name_H-M   'P 1'
#
loop_
_entity.id
_entity.type
_entity.pdbx_description
1 polymer ?
#
loop_
_entity_poly.entity_id
_entity_poly.type
_entity_poly.pdbx_seq_one_letter_code
_entity_poly.pdbx_strand_id
1 'polypeptide(L)'
;MTFNLQFNQEDTTRELDSRIQNLTFRDDTVTDTDGPAEPSPVDPTPSLLVPLGTYETGVFDESAAEIVVHDPETQRLFVVNAQVPTVEVLDISDPSNPTKLFDIDPSAYGAGANSVAIANGLVAIAIENEVKTEPGSVVFFDIDGNFLNAVTAGALPDMVTFTPDGTKVLVANEGEPNDDYTVDPEGSISIIDLSGGIDNLTQANVTTADFTAFNDQQDELVASGVRIFGPNATVAQDVEPEYIAITSDSSTAYVALQENNALAKVDIPSGTVTDILPLGFKSYSENPLDASNRDDAINITTYPNLFGMYMPDAISLYEVDGEAYIVTANEGDARDYDGFSEEARVKDLMLDPIAFPNAAELQADEVLGRLNVTTTLGDANGDGLYEELYSYGARSFSIWDAEGSLVYDSGTEFEQITAELLPNDFNSNNDENGSFDARSDDKGPEPEGVAIGEIDGRTYAFIGLERIGGIMTYDVTNPTEAFFVDYVNNRDFAGDAAAGTAGDLGPEGIAFISAADSPNGKPLVAVGNEVSGTTTLFDASALLASSLPAPNEVIGTNDDDVLIGTADNDLMFGF
;
A
#
# COMPACT_ATOMS: atom_id res chain seq x y z
N MET A 1 17.65 -57.75 -17.65
CA MET A 1 19.05 -57.47 -18.03
C MET A 1 19.52 -56.42 -17.06
N THR A 2 20.33 -56.82 -16.08
CA THR A 2 20.85 -55.93 -15.03
C THR A 2 22.03 -55.17 -15.62
N PHE A 3 21.95 -53.84 -15.73
CA PHE A 3 23.09 -53.01 -16.08
C PHE A 3 23.78 -52.57 -14.80
N ASN A 4 24.87 -53.27 -14.47
CA ASN A 4 25.91 -52.81 -13.58
C ASN A 4 26.86 -51.93 -14.40
N LEU A 5 27.00 -50.65 -14.05
CA LEU A 5 28.18 -49.86 -14.43
C LEU A 5 28.81 -49.37 -13.14
N GLN A 6 29.78 -50.15 -12.66
CA GLN A 6 30.77 -49.71 -11.70
C GLN A 6 31.78 -48.83 -12.44
N PHE A 7 31.97 -47.59 -12.01
CA PHE A 7 33.23 -46.88 -12.26
C PHE A 7 34.34 -47.68 -11.58
N ASN A 8 35.39 -48.05 -12.32
CA ASN A 8 36.56 -48.76 -11.81
C ASN A 8 37.79 -47.85 -11.83
N GLN A 9 38.79 -48.22 -11.04
CA GLN A 9 39.96 -47.41 -10.66
C GLN A 9 41.01 -47.23 -11.78
N GLU A 10 40.57 -47.02 -13.02
CA GLU A 10 41.42 -46.66 -14.18
C GLU A 10 40.95 -45.36 -14.87
N ASP A 11 40.26 -44.47 -14.16
CA ASP A 11 40.05 -43.10 -14.64
C ASP A 11 41.38 -42.33 -14.59
N THR A 12 41.94 -42.06 -15.77
CA THR A 12 43.14 -41.24 -15.94
C THR A 12 42.93 -39.86 -15.33
N THR A 13 43.90 -39.38 -14.55
CA THR A 13 43.86 -38.02 -14.00
C THR A 13 43.75 -36.97 -15.11
N ARG A 14 43.17 -35.81 -14.79
CA ARG A 14 42.96 -34.65 -15.70
C ARG A 14 44.19 -34.32 -16.54
N GLU A 15 45.37 -34.44 -15.95
CA GLU A 15 46.67 -34.14 -16.57
C GLU A 15 47.07 -35.12 -17.69
N LEU A 16 46.43 -36.29 -17.75
CA LEU A 16 46.74 -37.37 -18.71
C LEU A 16 45.65 -37.55 -19.77
N ASP A 17 44.52 -36.84 -19.66
CA ASP A 17 43.45 -36.91 -20.67
C ASP A 17 43.72 -35.97 -21.86
N SER A 18 44.29 -36.53 -22.92
CA SER A 18 44.61 -35.82 -24.17
C SER A 18 43.42 -35.17 -24.90
N ARG A 19 42.17 -35.46 -24.51
CA ARG A 19 40.96 -34.89 -25.14
C ARG A 19 40.65 -33.48 -24.67
N ILE A 20 41.16 -33.07 -23.51
CA ILE A 20 40.77 -31.82 -22.82
C ILE A 20 41.93 -30.83 -22.64
N GLN A 21 43.12 -31.12 -23.17
CA GLN A 21 44.35 -30.33 -22.95
C GLN A 21 44.43 -28.99 -23.71
N ASN A 22 43.47 -28.68 -24.58
CA ASN A 22 43.43 -27.44 -25.38
C ASN A 22 42.25 -26.53 -25.03
N LEU A 23 41.58 -26.79 -23.92
CA LEU A 23 40.54 -25.90 -23.40
C LEU A 23 41.19 -24.94 -22.39
N THR A 24 40.91 -23.65 -22.54
CA THR A 24 41.18 -22.67 -21.49
C THR A 24 40.19 -22.95 -20.37
N PHE A 25 40.66 -23.39 -19.21
CA PHE A 25 39.81 -23.59 -18.04
C PHE A 25 39.91 -22.36 -17.15
N ARG A 26 38.75 -21.84 -16.72
CA ARG A 26 38.65 -20.94 -15.58
C ARG A 26 38.38 -21.82 -14.35
N ASP A 27 39.09 -21.58 -13.26
CA ASP A 27 38.78 -22.22 -11.99
C ASP A 27 37.75 -21.34 -11.29
N ASP A 28 36.47 -21.57 -11.58
CA ASP A 28 35.39 -21.01 -10.77
C ASP A 28 35.33 -21.81 -9.48
N THR A 29 35.58 -21.14 -8.36
CA THR A 29 35.63 -21.77 -7.04
C THR A 29 34.40 -21.33 -6.26
N VAL A 30 33.50 -22.25 -5.93
CA VAL A 30 32.57 -22.05 -4.81
C VAL A 30 33.40 -22.32 -3.55
N THR A 31 33.92 -21.27 -2.92
CA THR A 31 34.67 -21.39 -1.68
C THR A 31 33.72 -21.37 -0.49
N ASP A 32 33.46 -22.54 0.09
CA ASP A 32 33.13 -22.64 1.52
C ASP A 32 34.46 -22.90 2.26
N THR A 33 35.18 -21.84 2.65
CA THR A 33 36.36 -22.02 3.51
C THR A 33 36.61 -20.97 4.58
N ASP A 34 35.75 -19.97 4.79
CA ASP A 34 35.81 -19.14 5.99
C ASP A 34 34.37 -18.83 6.42
N GLY A 35 34.01 -19.15 7.67
CA GLY A 35 32.70 -18.80 8.27
C GLY A 35 32.41 -17.30 8.20
N PRO A 36 31.21 -16.84 8.61
CA PRO A 36 30.63 -15.57 8.18
C PRO A 36 31.66 -14.44 8.30
N ALA A 37 32.17 -14.00 7.15
CA ALA A 37 32.86 -12.75 7.08
C ALA A 37 31.81 -11.68 7.34
N GLU A 38 32.11 -10.75 8.25
CA GLU A 38 31.37 -9.49 8.37
C GLU A 38 31.10 -8.96 6.95
N PRO A 39 29.84 -8.68 6.57
CA PRO A 39 29.54 -8.20 5.24
C PRO A 39 30.41 -6.96 4.99
N SER A 40 31.25 -7.04 3.97
CA SER A 40 31.88 -5.82 3.46
C SER A 40 30.74 -4.92 3.02
N PRO A 41 30.79 -3.60 3.29
CA PRO A 41 29.75 -2.70 2.84
C PRO A 41 29.61 -2.86 1.33
N VAL A 42 28.48 -3.41 0.91
CA VAL A 42 28.07 -3.40 -0.48
C VAL A 42 27.90 -1.92 -0.79
N ASP A 43 28.65 -1.39 -1.76
CA ASP A 43 28.34 -0.06 -2.28
C ASP A 43 26.86 -0.10 -2.69
N PRO A 44 25.98 0.73 -2.10
CA PRO A 44 24.57 0.62 -2.38
C PRO A 44 24.37 0.80 -3.88
N THR A 45 23.74 -0.18 -4.52
CA THR A 45 23.27 -0.02 -5.90
C THR A 45 22.48 1.28 -5.93
N PRO A 46 22.81 2.25 -6.80
CA PRO A 46 22.07 3.49 -6.86
C PRO A 46 20.59 3.18 -7.11
N SER A 47 19.71 3.74 -6.29
CA SER A 47 18.26 3.63 -6.48
C SER A 47 17.87 4.09 -7.89
N LEU A 48 16.85 3.43 -8.44
CA LEU A 48 16.29 3.67 -9.75
C LEU A 48 15.26 4.80 -9.74
N LEU A 49 14.71 5.13 -8.56
CA LEU A 49 13.97 6.35 -8.31
C LEU A 49 14.89 7.41 -7.70
N VAL A 50 15.15 8.49 -8.45
CA VAL A 50 16.09 9.53 -8.00
C VAL A 50 15.32 10.79 -7.59
N PRO A 51 15.41 11.27 -6.34
CA PRO A 51 14.74 12.51 -5.95
C PRO A 51 15.24 13.69 -6.79
N LEU A 52 14.30 14.48 -7.33
CA LEU A 52 14.56 15.64 -8.17
C LEU A 52 14.42 16.94 -7.40
N GLY A 53 13.28 17.14 -6.75
CA GLY A 53 12.93 18.36 -6.06
C GLY A 53 11.78 18.13 -5.08
N THR A 54 11.82 18.87 -3.99
CA THR A 54 10.87 18.79 -2.89
C THR A 54 10.28 20.17 -2.64
N TYR A 55 8.98 20.23 -2.48
CA TYR A 55 8.28 21.38 -1.91
C TYR A 55 7.93 21.06 -0.46
N GLU A 56 8.06 22.04 0.43
CA GLU A 56 7.80 21.90 1.87
C GLU A 56 6.76 22.94 2.28
N THR A 57 5.69 22.52 2.93
CA THR A 57 4.66 23.42 3.49
C THR A 57 5.18 24.16 4.73
N GLY A 58 6.13 23.54 5.46
CA GLY A 58 6.61 23.97 6.76
C GLY A 58 5.69 23.60 7.92
N VAL A 59 4.69 22.75 7.67
CA VAL A 59 3.80 22.12 8.66
C VAL A 59 4.30 20.70 8.92
N PHE A 60 4.27 20.26 10.18
CA PHE A 60 4.75 18.97 10.63
C PHE A 60 3.68 18.29 11.47
N ASP A 61 3.42 17.01 11.22
CA ASP A 61 2.55 16.11 12.00
C ASP A 61 1.08 16.55 12.06
N GLU A 62 0.58 17.07 10.94
CA GLU A 62 -0.77 17.63 10.82
C GLU A 62 -1.38 17.28 9.44
N SER A 63 -0.95 16.16 8.86
CA SER A 63 -1.46 15.63 7.59
C SER A 63 -1.48 16.65 6.43
N ALA A 64 -0.32 17.29 6.20
CA ALA A 64 -0.23 18.47 5.36
C ALA A 64 -0.01 18.19 3.86
N ALA A 65 0.07 16.93 3.45
CA ALA A 65 0.31 16.49 2.07
C ALA A 65 -0.22 15.06 1.80
N GLU A 66 -1.52 14.83 1.99
CA GLU A 66 -2.11 13.48 1.95
C GLU A 66 -2.39 12.98 0.54
N ILE A 67 -3.05 13.78 -0.30
CA ILE A 67 -3.38 13.40 -1.68
C ILE A 67 -2.58 14.27 -2.66
N VAL A 68 -1.95 13.65 -3.64
CA VAL A 68 -1.25 14.35 -4.75
C VAL A 68 -1.82 13.92 -6.09
N VAL A 69 -2.26 14.89 -6.90
CA VAL A 69 -2.71 14.64 -8.28
C VAL A 69 -2.07 15.61 -9.26
N HIS A 70 -1.84 15.13 -10.48
CA HIS A 70 -1.14 15.88 -11.53
C HIS A 70 -2.09 16.29 -12.66
N ASP A 71 -1.99 17.56 -13.08
CA ASP A 71 -2.60 18.03 -14.34
C ASP A 71 -1.56 18.18 -15.46
N PRO A 72 -1.62 17.36 -16.53
CA PRO A 72 -0.65 17.39 -17.61
C PRO A 72 -0.76 18.61 -18.53
N GLU A 73 -1.89 19.31 -18.57
CA GLU A 73 -2.02 20.49 -19.43
C GLU A 73 -1.29 21.70 -18.85
N THR A 74 -1.38 21.89 -17.53
CA THR A 74 -0.79 23.03 -16.83
C THR A 74 0.52 22.72 -16.12
N GLN A 75 0.91 21.43 -16.02
CA GLN A 75 2.10 20.97 -15.31
C GLN A 75 2.07 21.41 -13.85
N ARG A 76 0.94 21.14 -13.20
CA ARG A 76 0.68 21.48 -11.80
C ARG A 76 0.39 20.22 -10.99
N LEU A 77 0.81 20.23 -9.74
CA LEU A 77 0.33 19.30 -8.73
C LEU A 77 -0.73 20.00 -7.89
N PHE A 78 -1.75 19.24 -7.49
CA PHE A 78 -2.78 19.65 -6.55
C PHE A 78 -2.65 18.72 -5.35
N VAL A 79 -2.35 19.32 -4.20
CA VAL A 79 -1.98 18.60 -2.98
C VAL A 79 -2.98 18.94 -1.88
N VAL A 80 -3.61 17.92 -1.30
CA VAL A 80 -4.49 18.10 -0.15
C VAL A 80 -3.65 18.31 1.11
N ASN A 81 -4.09 19.26 1.93
CA ASN A 81 -3.54 19.53 3.24
C ASN A 81 -4.70 19.49 4.24
N ALA A 82 -4.89 18.39 4.98
CA ALA A 82 -6.00 18.28 5.92
C ALA A 82 -5.92 19.27 7.10
N GLN A 83 -4.73 19.76 7.49
CA GLN A 83 -4.62 20.76 8.56
C GLN A 83 -5.45 22.02 8.26
N VAL A 84 -5.44 22.45 7.01
CA VAL A 84 -6.12 23.67 6.55
C VAL A 84 -6.96 23.26 5.36
N PRO A 85 -8.31 23.31 5.41
CA PRO A 85 -9.21 22.72 4.41
C PRO A 85 -9.03 23.34 3.03
N THR A 86 -7.95 22.97 2.35
CA THR A 86 -7.40 23.63 1.18
C THR A 86 -6.64 22.63 0.34
N VAL A 87 -6.61 22.92 -0.95
CA VAL A 87 -5.75 22.21 -1.91
C VAL A 87 -4.67 23.18 -2.37
N GLU A 88 -3.42 22.86 -2.05
CA GLU A 88 -2.27 23.62 -2.50
C GLU A 88 -1.99 23.30 -3.97
N VAL A 89 -1.81 24.33 -4.80
CA VAL A 89 -1.48 24.16 -6.22
C VAL A 89 -0.03 24.50 -6.45
N LEU A 90 0.76 23.52 -6.88
CA LEU A 90 2.20 23.63 -7.11
C LEU A 90 2.51 23.66 -8.60
N ASP A 91 3.41 24.55 -9.04
CA ASP A 91 4.03 24.52 -10.36
C ASP A 91 5.18 23.51 -10.36
N ILE A 92 5.15 22.56 -11.29
CA ILE A 92 6.21 21.58 -11.50
C ILE A 92 6.85 21.67 -12.89
N SER A 93 6.65 22.78 -13.62
CA SER A 93 7.27 22.99 -14.93
C SER A 93 8.81 22.86 -14.91
N ASP A 94 9.43 23.09 -13.75
CA ASP A 94 10.75 22.58 -13.38
C ASP A 94 10.60 21.58 -12.21
N PRO A 95 10.59 20.25 -12.47
CA PRO A 95 10.35 19.25 -11.43
C PRO A 95 11.50 19.15 -10.42
N SER A 96 12.64 19.80 -10.67
CA SER A 96 13.73 19.91 -9.69
C SER A 96 13.54 21.05 -8.69
N ASN A 97 12.55 21.91 -8.91
CA ASN A 97 12.24 23.04 -8.05
C ASN A 97 10.72 23.33 -8.07
N PRO A 98 9.90 22.43 -7.50
CA PRO A 98 8.46 22.67 -7.36
C PRO A 98 8.19 23.92 -6.52
N THR A 99 7.18 24.71 -6.89
CA THR A 99 6.83 25.93 -6.15
C THR A 99 5.33 26.14 -6.03
N LYS A 100 4.87 26.55 -4.85
CA LYS A 100 3.46 26.91 -4.63
C LYS A 100 3.04 28.13 -5.47
N LEU A 101 1.90 27.99 -6.15
CA LEU A 101 1.23 29.04 -6.91
C LEU A 101 0.14 29.73 -6.09
N PHE A 102 -0.82 28.97 -5.58
CA PHE A 102 -1.99 29.44 -4.83
C PHE A 102 -2.65 28.28 -4.08
N ASP A 103 -3.64 28.62 -3.25
CA ASP A 103 -4.52 27.67 -2.55
C ASP A 103 -5.93 27.72 -3.13
N ILE A 104 -6.57 26.57 -3.23
CA ILE A 104 -8.02 26.47 -3.41
C ILE A 104 -8.64 26.33 -2.02
N ASP A 105 -9.58 27.22 -1.68
CA ASP A 105 -10.25 27.26 -0.37
C ASP A 105 -11.72 26.81 -0.47
N PRO A 106 -12.01 25.52 -0.21
CA PRO A 106 -13.36 24.98 -0.13
C PRO A 106 -14.04 25.15 1.25
N SER A 107 -13.46 25.85 2.23
CA SER A 107 -13.98 25.93 3.61
C SER A 107 -15.42 26.45 3.77
N ALA A 108 -15.97 27.08 2.72
CA ALA A 108 -17.39 27.46 2.69
C ALA A 108 -18.36 26.25 2.63
N TYR A 109 -17.85 25.04 2.40
CA TYR A 109 -18.62 23.84 2.12
C TYR A 109 -18.46 22.72 3.15
N GLY A 110 -17.52 22.86 4.11
CA GLY A 110 -17.30 21.87 5.16
C GLY A 110 -16.00 22.10 5.92
N ALA A 111 -15.55 21.09 6.66
CA ALA A 111 -14.51 21.22 7.69
C ALA A 111 -13.10 20.91 7.17
N GLY A 112 -12.98 19.89 6.32
CA GLY A 112 -11.73 19.35 5.79
C GLY A 112 -11.87 19.01 4.31
N ALA A 113 -10.78 19.11 3.56
CA ALA A 113 -10.69 18.52 2.24
C ALA A 113 -9.94 17.20 2.40
N ASN A 114 -10.56 16.08 2.04
CA ASN A 114 -9.96 14.75 2.21
C ASN A 114 -9.29 14.30 0.91
N SER A 115 -9.90 14.62 -0.23
CA SER A 115 -9.39 14.18 -1.53
C SER A 115 -9.65 15.16 -2.65
N VAL A 116 -8.80 15.09 -3.68
CA VAL A 116 -8.87 15.89 -4.90
C VAL A 116 -8.67 15.02 -6.13
N ALA A 117 -9.44 15.28 -7.18
CA ALA A 117 -9.25 14.66 -8.48
C ALA A 117 -9.37 15.67 -9.61
N ILE A 118 -8.74 15.37 -10.75
CA ILE A 118 -8.71 16.27 -11.91
C ILE A 118 -9.01 15.50 -13.18
N ALA A 119 -9.92 16.06 -13.99
CA ALA A 119 -10.11 15.63 -15.37
C ALA A 119 -10.67 16.78 -16.21
N ASN A 120 -10.21 16.90 -17.46
CA ASN A 120 -10.74 17.85 -18.44
C ASN A 120 -10.78 19.31 -17.96
N GLY A 121 -9.78 19.73 -17.18
CA GLY A 121 -9.68 21.08 -16.60
C GLY A 121 -10.66 21.36 -15.44
N LEU A 122 -11.36 20.33 -14.94
CA LEU A 122 -12.15 20.38 -13.71
C LEU A 122 -11.35 19.79 -12.55
N VAL A 123 -11.45 20.44 -11.41
CA VAL A 123 -10.95 19.97 -10.12
C VAL A 123 -12.17 19.62 -9.27
N ALA A 124 -12.27 18.38 -8.80
CA ALA A 124 -13.29 17.94 -7.85
C ALA A 124 -12.62 17.70 -6.50
N ILE A 125 -13.21 18.20 -5.42
CA ILE A 125 -12.69 18.05 -4.07
C ILE A 125 -13.78 17.44 -3.19
N ALA A 126 -13.47 16.33 -2.51
CA ALA A 126 -14.30 15.73 -1.48
C ALA A 126 -14.08 16.48 -0.16
N ILE A 127 -15.18 16.94 0.44
CA ILE A 127 -15.17 17.80 1.62
C ILE A 127 -16.07 17.21 2.69
N GLU A 128 -15.48 16.90 3.85
CA GLU A 128 -16.21 16.41 5.01
C GLU A 128 -17.07 17.51 5.68
N ASN A 129 -18.10 17.07 6.40
CA ASN A 129 -18.94 17.97 7.17
C ASN A 129 -18.30 18.29 8.54
N GLU A 130 -18.57 19.46 9.10
CA GLU A 130 -18.20 19.87 10.48
C GLU A 130 -18.66 18.87 11.55
N VAL A 131 -19.69 18.09 11.24
CA VAL A 131 -20.04 16.89 11.98
C VAL A 131 -19.80 15.71 11.04
N LYS A 132 -18.71 14.96 11.23
CA LYS A 132 -18.27 13.91 10.29
C LYS A 132 -19.36 12.90 9.91
N THR A 133 -20.26 12.60 10.84
CA THR A 133 -21.39 11.68 10.63
C THR A 133 -22.54 12.25 9.77
N GLU A 134 -22.50 13.53 9.39
CA GLU A 134 -23.49 14.17 8.53
C GLU A 134 -22.99 14.23 7.07
N PRO A 135 -23.90 14.31 6.08
CA PRO A 135 -23.51 14.40 4.69
C PRO A 135 -22.53 15.55 4.39
N GLY A 136 -21.41 15.21 3.74
CA GLY A 136 -20.44 16.18 3.23
C GLY A 136 -20.79 16.67 1.83
N SER A 137 -19.79 17.17 1.10
CA SER A 137 -19.97 17.76 -0.21
C SER A 137 -18.86 17.42 -1.19
N VAL A 138 -19.18 17.53 -2.48
CA VAL A 138 -18.20 17.53 -3.56
C VAL A 138 -18.25 18.88 -4.22
N VAL A 139 -17.13 19.58 -4.21
CA VAL A 139 -17.00 20.95 -4.69
C VAL A 139 -16.14 20.95 -5.94
N PHE A 140 -16.64 21.61 -6.98
CA PHE A 140 -16.01 21.67 -8.29
C PHE A 140 -15.41 23.05 -8.52
N PHE A 141 -14.16 23.07 -8.96
CA PHE A 141 -13.40 24.25 -9.36
C PHE A 141 -12.86 24.08 -10.79
N ASP A 142 -12.46 25.19 -11.41
CA ASP A 142 -11.58 25.11 -12.58
C ASP A 142 -10.10 24.96 -12.15
N ILE A 143 -9.23 24.72 -13.12
CA ILE A 143 -7.79 24.52 -12.90
C ILE A 143 -7.06 25.73 -12.27
N ASP A 144 -7.69 26.91 -12.26
CA ASP A 144 -7.17 28.13 -11.65
C ASP A 144 -7.82 28.40 -10.27
N GLY A 145 -8.57 27.43 -9.73
CA GLY A 145 -9.17 27.49 -8.40
C GLY A 145 -10.46 28.31 -8.32
N ASN A 146 -11.11 28.64 -9.44
CA ASN A 146 -12.39 29.34 -9.40
C ASN A 146 -13.53 28.35 -9.18
N PHE A 147 -14.37 28.63 -8.18
CA PHE A 147 -15.57 27.83 -7.91
C PHE A 147 -16.50 27.74 -9.13
N LEU A 148 -16.97 26.54 -9.44
CA LEU A 148 -17.92 26.25 -10.52
C LEU A 148 -19.26 25.77 -9.99
N ASN A 149 -19.26 24.71 -9.16
CA ASN A 149 -20.49 24.10 -8.66
C ASN A 149 -20.22 23.24 -7.40
N ALA A 150 -21.27 22.83 -6.69
CA ALA A 150 -21.16 21.88 -5.58
C ALA A 150 -22.42 21.04 -5.47
N VAL A 151 -22.26 19.80 -4.99
CA VAL A 151 -23.36 18.88 -4.67
C VAL A 151 -23.11 18.22 -3.31
N THR A 152 -24.17 17.71 -2.69
CA THR A 152 -24.08 16.94 -1.44
C THR A 152 -23.74 15.48 -1.77
N ALA A 153 -22.85 14.89 -0.98
CA ALA A 153 -22.44 13.48 -1.05
C ALA A 153 -22.95 12.71 0.19
N GLY A 154 -22.34 11.57 0.51
CA GLY A 154 -22.62 10.79 1.74
C GLY A 154 -21.94 11.40 2.97
N ALA A 155 -22.01 10.69 4.11
CA ALA A 155 -21.28 11.07 5.33
C ALA A 155 -19.80 10.73 5.16
N LEU A 156 -18.92 11.63 5.64
CA LEU A 156 -17.46 11.56 5.47
C LEU A 156 -17.03 11.19 4.02
N PRO A 157 -17.24 12.08 3.03
CA PRO A 157 -16.73 11.88 1.68
C PRO A 157 -15.21 11.95 1.74
N ASP A 158 -14.58 10.81 1.51
CA ASP A 158 -13.17 10.64 1.75
C ASP A 158 -12.39 10.73 0.43
N MET A 159 -12.42 9.67 -0.37
CA MET A 159 -11.79 9.67 -1.69
C MET A 159 -12.72 10.17 -2.81
N VAL A 160 -12.17 10.94 -3.77
CA VAL A 160 -12.85 11.32 -5.02
C VAL A 160 -12.03 10.93 -6.25
N THR A 161 -12.70 10.46 -7.30
CA THR A 161 -12.04 10.16 -8.59
C THR A 161 -12.98 10.36 -9.79
N PHE A 162 -12.41 10.61 -10.97
CA PHE A 162 -13.15 10.67 -12.23
C PHE A 162 -13.17 9.31 -12.91
N THR A 163 -14.27 8.98 -13.60
CA THR A 163 -14.23 7.87 -14.56
C THR A 163 -13.22 8.17 -15.68
N PRO A 164 -12.54 7.16 -16.27
CA PRO A 164 -11.55 7.38 -17.32
C PRO A 164 -12.04 8.18 -18.54
N ASP A 165 -13.32 8.05 -18.89
CA ASP A 165 -13.97 8.86 -19.94
C ASP A 165 -14.33 10.30 -19.52
N GLY A 166 -14.11 10.65 -18.25
CA GLY A 166 -14.34 11.96 -17.66
C GLY A 166 -15.81 12.38 -17.54
N THR A 167 -16.75 11.44 -17.71
CA THR A 167 -18.19 11.75 -17.72
C THR A 167 -18.85 11.67 -16.36
N LYS A 168 -18.21 11.03 -15.38
CA LYS A 168 -18.71 10.92 -13.99
C LYS A 168 -17.59 11.12 -12.97
N VAL A 169 -18.01 11.46 -11.76
CA VAL A 169 -17.17 11.47 -10.56
C VAL A 169 -17.75 10.47 -9.57
N LEU A 170 -16.89 9.63 -9.00
CA LEU A 170 -17.22 8.72 -7.92
C LEU A 170 -16.56 9.21 -6.64
N VAL A 171 -17.28 9.10 -5.52
CA VAL A 171 -16.81 9.54 -4.21
C VAL A 171 -17.12 8.44 -3.20
N ALA A 172 -16.10 7.92 -2.54
CA ALA A 172 -16.26 6.99 -1.42
C ALA A 172 -16.70 7.83 -0.21
N ASN A 173 -17.72 7.37 0.49
CA ASN A 173 -18.23 8.05 1.68
C ASN A 173 -18.18 7.00 2.77
N GLU A 174 -17.15 7.09 3.61
CA GLU A 174 -16.83 6.07 4.62
C GLU A 174 -18.04 5.84 5.52
N GLY A 175 -18.65 6.92 6.00
CA GLY A 175 -19.78 6.80 6.92
C GLY A 175 -19.36 6.33 8.31
N GLU A 176 -18.15 6.70 8.75
CA GLU A 176 -17.67 6.40 10.09
C GLU A 176 -18.63 6.82 11.22
N PRO A 177 -18.61 6.10 12.35
CA PRO A 177 -19.31 6.48 13.56
C PRO A 177 -18.66 7.69 14.25
N ASN A 178 -19.42 8.35 15.12
CA ASN A 178 -18.84 9.33 16.05
C ASN A 178 -18.05 8.65 17.18
N ASP A 179 -17.12 9.34 17.84
CA ASP A 179 -16.24 8.77 18.88
C ASP A 179 -16.97 8.01 20.01
N ASP A 180 -18.14 8.49 20.44
CA ASP A 180 -18.97 7.83 21.46
C ASP A 180 -19.69 6.56 20.93
N TYR A 181 -19.59 6.27 19.63
CA TYR A 181 -20.25 5.18 18.89
C TYR A 181 -21.79 5.17 19.04
N THR A 182 -22.39 6.37 19.06
CA THR A 182 -23.85 6.57 19.25
C THR A 182 -24.59 6.98 17.99
N VAL A 183 -23.86 7.49 17.00
CA VAL A 183 -24.32 7.83 15.66
C VAL A 183 -23.36 7.14 14.71
N ASP A 184 -23.91 6.26 13.89
CA ASP A 184 -23.20 5.39 12.96
C ASP A 184 -23.98 5.42 11.64
N PRO A 185 -23.60 6.32 10.70
CA PRO A 185 -24.28 6.47 9.42
C PRO A 185 -24.05 5.25 8.51
N GLU A 186 -24.71 5.23 7.35
CA GLU A 186 -24.45 4.19 6.34
C GLU A 186 -23.32 4.65 5.41
N GLY A 187 -22.32 3.80 5.21
CA GLY A 187 -21.31 3.97 4.16
C GLY A 187 -21.94 3.89 2.77
N SER A 188 -21.39 4.59 1.79
CA SER A 188 -21.95 4.64 0.43
C SER A 188 -20.98 5.16 -0.63
N ILE A 189 -21.34 5.01 -1.91
CA ILE A 189 -20.62 5.65 -3.02
C ILE A 189 -21.54 6.66 -3.71
N SER A 190 -21.08 7.90 -3.85
CA SER A 190 -21.78 8.94 -4.60
C SER A 190 -21.28 8.96 -6.05
N ILE A 191 -22.19 8.79 -7.00
CA ILE A 191 -21.90 8.79 -8.45
C ILE A 191 -22.53 10.03 -9.07
N ILE A 192 -21.70 10.96 -9.52
CA ILE A 192 -22.09 12.30 -10.00
C ILE A 192 -21.98 12.33 -11.52
N ASP A 193 -23.10 12.50 -12.21
CA ASP A 193 -23.14 12.57 -13.68
C ASP A 193 -22.82 13.97 -14.23
N LEU A 194 -21.69 14.11 -14.92
CA LEU A 194 -21.23 15.35 -15.54
C LEU A 194 -21.55 15.44 -17.03
N SER A 195 -22.26 14.48 -17.63
CA SER A 195 -22.56 14.46 -19.08
C SER A 195 -23.38 15.66 -19.56
N GLY A 196 -24.12 16.31 -18.66
CA GLY A 196 -24.84 17.56 -18.90
C GLY A 196 -23.97 18.82 -18.88
N GLY A 197 -22.69 18.70 -18.52
CA GLY A 197 -21.76 19.79 -18.26
C GLY A 197 -21.91 20.38 -16.85
N ILE A 198 -20.81 20.89 -16.29
CA ILE A 198 -20.71 21.38 -14.90
C ILE A 198 -21.71 22.50 -14.58
N ASP A 199 -21.99 23.39 -15.54
CA ASP A 199 -22.97 24.49 -15.38
C ASP A 199 -24.41 24.01 -15.16
N ASN A 200 -24.73 22.79 -15.60
CA ASN A 200 -26.06 22.18 -15.45
C ASN A 200 -26.10 21.15 -14.31
N LEU A 201 -24.99 20.94 -13.61
CA LEU A 201 -24.93 19.99 -12.50
C LEU A 201 -25.86 20.45 -11.38
N THR A 202 -26.68 19.51 -10.90
CA THR A 202 -27.58 19.68 -9.77
C THR A 202 -27.57 18.42 -8.92
N GLN A 203 -28.19 18.47 -7.73
CA GLN A 203 -28.34 17.27 -6.89
C GLN A 203 -29.08 16.11 -7.59
N ALA A 204 -29.89 16.39 -8.60
CA ALA A 204 -30.58 15.34 -9.38
C ALA A 204 -29.64 14.50 -10.26
N ASN A 205 -28.37 14.90 -10.38
CA ASN A 205 -27.32 14.17 -11.09
C ASN A 205 -26.50 13.26 -10.17
N VAL A 206 -26.74 13.29 -8.85
CA VAL A 206 -26.07 12.44 -7.88
C VAL A 206 -26.90 11.18 -7.68
N THR A 207 -26.28 10.02 -7.86
CA THR A 207 -26.83 8.70 -7.53
C THR A 207 -26.04 8.13 -6.36
N THR A 208 -26.72 7.62 -5.33
CA THR A 208 -26.08 6.93 -4.21
C THR A 208 -26.14 5.44 -4.48
N ALA A 209 -24.98 4.80 -4.61
CA ALA A 209 -24.85 3.35 -4.53
C ALA A 209 -24.66 2.98 -3.05
N ASP A 210 -25.70 2.41 -2.45
CA ASP A 210 -25.72 2.00 -1.05
C ASP A 210 -25.51 0.48 -0.89
N PHE A 211 -25.37 0.05 0.36
CA PHE A 211 -25.16 -1.36 0.74
C PHE A 211 -26.40 -1.99 1.38
N THR A 212 -27.55 -1.33 1.37
CA THR A 212 -28.74 -1.79 2.09
C THR A 212 -29.27 -3.13 1.58
N ALA A 213 -28.99 -3.47 0.31
CA ALA A 213 -29.30 -4.77 -0.29
C ALA A 213 -28.55 -5.95 0.36
N PHE A 214 -27.47 -5.69 1.09
CA PHE A 214 -26.67 -6.68 1.80
C PHE A 214 -27.06 -6.85 3.27
N ASN A 215 -27.95 -6.01 3.82
CA ASN A 215 -28.35 -6.07 5.23
C ASN A 215 -28.94 -7.43 5.65
N ASP A 216 -29.62 -8.12 4.73
CA ASP A 216 -30.17 -9.46 4.98
C ASP A 216 -29.15 -10.60 4.71
N GLN A 217 -27.90 -10.27 4.34
CA GLN A 217 -26.83 -11.20 3.94
C GLN A 217 -25.64 -11.24 4.93
N GLN A 218 -25.74 -10.57 6.08
CA GLN A 218 -24.67 -10.48 7.08
C GLN A 218 -24.05 -11.85 7.43
N ASP A 219 -24.88 -12.85 7.76
CA ASP A 219 -24.40 -14.19 8.13
C ASP A 219 -23.59 -14.86 6.99
N GLU A 220 -23.96 -14.62 5.73
CA GLU A 220 -23.26 -15.17 4.56
C GLU A 220 -21.94 -14.46 4.32
N LEU A 221 -21.92 -13.13 4.44
CA LEU A 221 -20.71 -12.30 4.31
C LEU A 221 -19.69 -12.65 5.39
N VAL A 222 -20.12 -12.73 6.65
CA VAL A 222 -19.26 -13.14 7.78
C VAL A 222 -18.73 -14.56 7.57
N ALA A 223 -19.58 -15.50 7.13
CA ALA A 223 -19.14 -16.85 6.83
C ALA A 223 -18.15 -16.95 5.64
N SER A 224 -18.15 -15.95 4.76
CA SER A 224 -17.21 -15.84 3.63
C SER A 224 -15.90 -15.15 3.99
N GLY A 225 -15.81 -14.52 5.17
CA GLY A 225 -14.60 -13.86 5.68
C GLY A 225 -14.64 -12.33 5.70
N VAL A 226 -15.78 -11.71 5.34
CA VAL A 226 -15.97 -10.26 5.50
C VAL A 226 -16.16 -9.94 6.98
N ARG A 227 -15.45 -8.93 7.49
CA ARG A 227 -15.62 -8.49 8.88
C ARG A 227 -16.84 -7.56 8.95
N ILE A 228 -17.84 -7.94 9.74
CA ILE A 228 -19.01 -7.12 10.09
C ILE A 228 -19.18 -7.22 11.60
N PHE A 229 -18.75 -6.19 12.34
CA PHE A 229 -18.46 -6.30 13.77
C PHE A 229 -18.84 -5.06 14.60
N GLY A 230 -19.28 -3.98 13.96
CA GLY A 230 -19.81 -2.77 14.54
C GLY A 230 -20.96 -3.05 15.55
N PRO A 231 -20.97 -2.37 16.71
CA PRO A 231 -22.00 -2.54 17.74
C PRO A 231 -23.45 -2.37 17.27
N ASN A 232 -24.13 -3.47 16.97
CA ASN A 232 -25.53 -3.51 16.48
C ASN A 232 -25.71 -2.85 15.10
N ALA A 233 -24.65 -2.79 14.30
CA ALA A 233 -24.68 -2.26 12.95
C ALA A 233 -25.42 -3.21 11.99
N THR A 234 -26.06 -2.64 10.98
CA THR A 234 -26.39 -3.38 9.75
C THR A 234 -25.17 -3.43 8.84
N VAL A 235 -25.15 -4.30 7.83
CA VAL A 235 -24.03 -4.33 6.85
C VAL A 235 -23.79 -2.94 6.25
N ALA A 236 -24.85 -2.20 5.92
CA ALA A 236 -24.70 -0.86 5.34
C ALA A 236 -24.13 0.19 6.29
N GLN A 237 -24.26 0.01 7.60
CA GLN A 237 -23.61 0.88 8.59
C GLN A 237 -22.18 0.42 8.89
N ASP A 238 -21.95 -0.89 8.85
CA ASP A 238 -20.65 -1.47 9.19
C ASP A 238 -19.62 -1.34 8.07
N VAL A 239 -20.02 -1.09 6.83
CA VAL A 239 -19.05 -0.96 5.74
C VAL A 239 -18.59 0.47 5.59
N GLU A 240 -17.28 0.67 5.53
CA GLU A 240 -16.62 1.97 5.42
C GLU A 240 -15.86 2.04 4.07
N PRO A 241 -16.47 2.60 3.01
CA PRO A 241 -15.81 2.76 1.70
C PRO A 241 -14.81 3.90 1.71
N GLU A 242 -13.55 3.58 1.40
CA GLU A 242 -12.42 4.50 1.54
C GLU A 242 -11.81 4.86 0.18
N TYR A 243 -11.21 3.91 -0.54
CA TYR A 243 -10.51 4.19 -1.80
C TYR A 243 -11.17 3.56 -3.04
N ILE A 244 -11.15 4.24 -4.21
CA ILE A 244 -11.82 3.78 -5.45
C ILE A 244 -10.84 3.60 -6.63
N ALA A 245 -10.87 2.44 -7.28
CA ALA A 245 -10.23 2.22 -8.58
C ALA A 245 -11.25 1.85 -9.68
N ILE A 246 -11.11 2.43 -10.87
CA ILE A 246 -12.10 2.31 -11.96
C ILE A 246 -11.48 1.64 -13.19
N THR A 247 -12.20 0.66 -13.74
CA THR A 247 -11.85 -0.03 -14.99
C THR A 247 -11.78 0.93 -16.19
N SER A 248 -10.94 0.62 -17.18
CA SER A 248 -10.62 1.54 -18.29
C SER A 248 -11.82 1.89 -19.17
N ASP A 249 -12.87 1.07 -19.16
CA ASP A 249 -14.11 1.27 -19.91
C ASP A 249 -15.17 2.10 -19.16
N SER A 250 -14.84 2.63 -17.97
CA SER A 250 -15.72 3.41 -17.10
C SER A 250 -16.98 2.67 -16.63
N SER A 251 -17.02 1.33 -16.67
CA SER A 251 -18.21 0.56 -16.33
C SER A 251 -18.23 0.02 -14.90
N THR A 252 -17.07 -0.36 -14.38
CA THR A 252 -16.94 -1.02 -13.07
C THR A 252 -15.96 -0.24 -12.19
N ALA A 253 -16.33 -0.02 -10.93
CA ALA A 253 -15.41 0.43 -9.90
C ALA A 253 -15.22 -0.67 -8.84
N TYR A 254 -14.01 -0.76 -8.31
CA TYR A 254 -13.69 -1.48 -7.09
C TYR A 254 -13.44 -0.46 -5.99
N VAL A 255 -13.89 -0.78 -4.78
CA VAL A 255 -13.80 0.13 -3.63
C VAL A 255 -13.24 -0.63 -2.44
N ALA A 256 -12.22 -0.08 -1.80
CA ALA A 256 -11.69 -0.61 -0.55
C ALA A 256 -12.73 -0.49 0.57
N LEU A 257 -12.86 -1.55 1.35
CA LEU A 257 -13.60 -1.60 2.61
C LEU A 257 -12.61 -2.08 3.69
N GLN A 258 -11.74 -1.19 4.13
CA GLN A 258 -10.50 -1.53 4.82
C GLN A 258 -10.77 -2.32 6.12
N GLU A 259 -11.59 -1.78 7.02
CA GLU A 259 -11.99 -2.39 8.28
C GLU A 259 -12.70 -3.72 8.04
N ASN A 260 -13.43 -3.83 6.93
CA ASN A 260 -14.16 -5.04 6.59
C ASN A 260 -13.27 -6.14 5.97
N ASN A 261 -12.00 -5.83 5.68
CA ASN A 261 -11.06 -6.70 4.98
C ASN A 261 -11.64 -7.23 3.65
N ALA A 262 -12.24 -6.32 2.88
CA ALA A 262 -13.03 -6.64 1.69
C ALA A 262 -12.88 -5.59 0.58
N LEU A 263 -13.36 -5.93 -0.62
CA LEU A 263 -13.57 -4.99 -1.72
C LEU A 263 -15.06 -4.95 -2.10
N ALA A 264 -15.62 -3.77 -2.33
CA ALA A 264 -16.92 -3.64 -2.97
C ALA A 264 -16.76 -3.55 -4.50
N LYS A 265 -17.67 -4.18 -5.24
CA LYS A 265 -17.77 -4.04 -6.70
C LYS A 265 -18.99 -3.20 -7.06
N VAL A 266 -18.80 -2.16 -7.86
CA VAL A 266 -19.86 -1.20 -8.25
C VAL A 266 -20.06 -1.22 -9.75
N ASP A 267 -21.31 -1.44 -10.19
CA ASP A 267 -21.73 -1.20 -11.57
C ASP A 267 -22.09 0.29 -11.72
N ILE A 268 -21.19 1.05 -12.37
CA ILE A 268 -21.31 2.50 -12.52
C ILE A 268 -22.56 2.89 -13.34
N PRO A 269 -22.91 2.20 -14.45
CA PRO A 269 -24.08 2.56 -15.24
C PRO A 269 -25.42 2.45 -14.51
N SER A 270 -25.61 1.43 -13.67
CA SER A 270 -26.82 1.27 -12.86
C SER A 270 -26.76 2.00 -11.52
N GLY A 271 -25.55 2.32 -11.06
CA GLY A 271 -25.31 3.01 -9.81
C GLY A 271 -25.60 2.13 -8.59
N THR A 272 -25.15 0.87 -8.63
CA THR A 272 -25.38 -0.11 -7.57
C THR A 272 -24.12 -0.86 -7.20
N VAL A 273 -23.92 -1.12 -5.91
CA VAL A 273 -22.99 -2.13 -5.44
C VAL A 273 -23.54 -3.52 -5.80
N THR A 274 -22.75 -4.33 -6.50
CA THR A 274 -23.16 -5.68 -6.95
C THR A 274 -22.65 -6.77 -6.03
N ASP A 275 -21.46 -6.61 -5.45
CA ASP A 275 -20.79 -7.62 -4.65
C ASP A 275 -19.93 -6.99 -3.54
N ILE A 276 -19.73 -7.75 -2.45
CA ILE A 276 -18.71 -7.52 -1.42
C ILE A 276 -17.81 -8.76 -1.43
N LEU A 277 -16.53 -8.57 -1.73
CA LEU A 277 -15.55 -9.61 -2.00
C LEU A 277 -14.59 -9.74 -0.79
N PRO A 278 -14.59 -10.87 -0.05
CA PRO A 278 -13.68 -11.06 1.09
C PRO A 278 -12.25 -11.30 0.62
N LEU A 279 -11.27 -10.74 1.34
CA LEU A 279 -9.84 -10.88 1.00
C LEU A 279 -9.14 -12.07 1.68
N GLY A 280 -9.80 -12.71 2.65
CA GLY A 280 -9.19 -13.77 3.44
C GLY A 280 -8.08 -13.26 4.35
N PHE A 281 -7.17 -14.15 4.76
CA PHE A 281 -6.14 -13.82 5.75
C PHE A 281 -4.78 -14.41 5.35
N LYS A 282 -3.71 -13.68 5.64
CA LYS A 282 -2.32 -14.13 5.46
C LYS A 282 -1.91 -14.98 6.66
N SER A 283 -1.39 -16.19 6.44
CA SER A 283 -0.87 -17.00 7.55
C SER A 283 0.58 -16.63 7.88
N TYR A 284 0.83 -16.26 9.14
CA TYR A 284 2.19 -16.02 9.62
C TYR A 284 2.94 -17.31 10.03
N SER A 285 2.36 -18.48 9.77
CA SER A 285 3.08 -19.76 9.85
C SER A 285 3.99 -20.01 8.64
N GLU A 286 3.77 -19.28 7.55
CA GLU A 286 4.51 -19.38 6.28
C GLU A 286 5.16 -18.04 5.89
N ASN A 287 4.56 -16.91 6.30
CA ASN A 287 5.11 -15.57 6.13
C ASN A 287 5.65 -15.13 7.50
N PRO A 288 6.96 -15.11 7.76
CA PRO A 288 7.44 -14.62 9.05
C PRO A 288 7.16 -13.12 9.21
N LEU A 289 7.14 -12.62 10.44
CA LEU A 289 7.09 -11.19 10.75
C LEU A 289 7.94 -10.89 11.98
N ASP A 290 8.32 -9.62 12.14
CA ASP A 290 8.75 -9.12 13.45
C ASP A 290 7.55 -8.60 14.25
N ALA A 291 7.30 -9.18 15.42
CA ALA A 291 6.05 -8.99 16.17
C ALA A 291 6.23 -8.28 17.52
N SER A 292 7.46 -7.98 17.92
CA SER A 292 7.77 -7.35 19.20
C SER A 292 8.61 -6.12 18.99
N ASN A 293 8.32 -5.06 19.73
CA ASN A 293 9.19 -3.89 19.85
C ASN A 293 9.95 -3.88 21.20
N ARG A 294 10.14 -5.05 21.82
CA ARG A 294 10.69 -5.19 23.19
C ARG A 294 11.79 -6.23 23.31
N ASP A 295 12.19 -6.89 22.23
CA ASP A 295 13.29 -7.85 22.23
C ASP A 295 14.65 -7.22 21.86
N ASP A 296 14.67 -5.91 21.55
CA ASP A 296 15.85 -5.15 21.13
C ASP A 296 16.56 -5.77 19.91
N ALA A 297 15.81 -6.43 19.02
CA ALA A 297 16.33 -7.14 17.87
C ALA A 297 15.39 -7.07 16.67
N ILE A 298 15.90 -7.33 15.47
CA ILE A 298 15.06 -7.67 14.32
C ILE A 298 14.80 -9.18 14.38
N ASN A 299 13.58 -9.58 14.70
CA ASN A 299 13.21 -10.97 14.98
C ASN A 299 12.08 -11.47 14.06
N ILE A 300 12.36 -11.41 12.75
CA ILE A 300 11.46 -11.92 11.71
C ILE A 300 11.34 -13.44 11.80
N THR A 301 10.22 -13.94 12.32
CA THR A 301 9.98 -15.39 12.53
C THR A 301 8.52 -15.78 12.32
N THR A 302 8.26 -17.08 12.21
CA THR A 302 6.92 -17.62 11.97
C THR A 302 6.17 -17.93 13.25
N TYR A 303 4.85 -17.70 13.24
CA TYR A 303 3.94 -17.99 14.35
C TYR A 303 2.73 -18.81 13.87
N PRO A 304 2.56 -20.05 14.34
CA PRO A 304 1.33 -20.81 14.10
C PRO A 304 0.10 -20.14 14.73
N ASN A 305 -1.05 -20.24 14.06
CA ASN A 305 -2.33 -19.66 14.48
C ASN A 305 -2.32 -18.13 14.64
N LEU A 306 -1.34 -17.45 14.04
CA LEU A 306 -1.33 -16.00 13.87
C LEU A 306 -1.55 -15.69 12.39
N PHE A 307 -2.44 -14.73 12.12
CA PHE A 307 -2.84 -14.32 10.79
C PHE A 307 -2.80 -12.80 10.66
N GLY A 308 -2.55 -12.31 9.45
CA GLY A 308 -2.63 -10.89 9.09
C GLY A 308 -3.88 -10.65 8.27
N MET A 309 -4.58 -9.56 8.56
CA MET A 309 -5.73 -9.10 7.78
C MET A 309 -5.21 -8.18 6.67
N TYR A 310 -5.66 -8.36 5.42
CA TYR A 310 -5.14 -7.57 4.31
C TYR A 310 -5.53 -6.10 4.40
N MET A 311 -6.80 -5.82 4.70
CA MET A 311 -7.28 -4.48 5.09
C MET A 311 -6.64 -3.35 4.28
N PRO A 312 -6.99 -3.27 2.98
CA PRO A 312 -6.31 -2.33 2.11
C PRO A 312 -6.87 -0.92 2.26
N ASP A 313 -5.99 0.06 2.45
CA ASP A 313 -6.35 1.48 2.30
C ASP A 313 -6.32 1.82 0.80
N ALA A 314 -5.17 2.27 0.26
CA ALA A 314 -5.12 2.68 -1.13
C ALA A 314 -5.18 1.47 -2.07
N ILE A 315 -5.94 1.65 -3.15
CA ILE A 315 -6.04 0.68 -4.24
C ILE A 315 -5.79 1.31 -5.60
N SER A 316 -5.16 0.55 -6.48
CA SER A 316 -4.99 0.91 -7.89
C SER A 316 -5.40 -0.23 -8.79
N LEU A 317 -5.61 0.06 -10.08
CA LEU A 317 -6.07 -0.93 -11.05
C LEU A 317 -5.29 -0.81 -12.34
N TYR A 318 -4.97 -1.95 -12.93
CA TYR A 318 -4.45 -2.05 -14.29
C TYR A 318 -5.05 -3.26 -15.00
N GLU A 319 -4.92 -3.29 -16.33
CA GLU A 319 -5.44 -4.37 -17.16
C GLU A 319 -4.32 -5.12 -17.86
N VAL A 320 -4.37 -6.44 -17.84
CA VAL A 320 -3.47 -7.33 -18.60
C VAL A 320 -4.33 -8.22 -19.47
N ASP A 321 -4.09 -8.19 -20.79
CA ASP A 321 -4.86 -8.95 -21.79
C ASP A 321 -6.39 -8.74 -21.72
N GLY A 322 -6.83 -7.60 -21.19
CA GLY A 322 -8.25 -7.22 -21.04
C GLY A 322 -8.91 -7.70 -19.75
N GLU A 323 -8.15 -8.30 -18.84
CA GLU A 323 -8.59 -8.65 -17.48
C GLU A 323 -8.09 -7.61 -16.49
N ALA A 324 -8.95 -7.20 -15.56
CA ALA A 324 -8.62 -6.22 -14.53
C ALA A 324 -7.92 -6.87 -13.34
N TYR A 325 -6.88 -6.21 -12.85
CA TYR A 325 -6.13 -6.56 -11.65
C TYR A 325 -6.11 -5.38 -10.70
N ILE A 326 -6.47 -5.64 -9.43
CA ILE A 326 -6.51 -4.65 -8.36
C ILE A 326 -5.24 -4.82 -7.54
N VAL A 327 -4.48 -3.74 -7.34
CA VAL A 327 -3.30 -3.70 -6.49
C VAL A 327 -3.67 -2.99 -5.20
N THR A 328 -3.35 -3.58 -4.06
CA THR A 328 -3.72 -3.05 -2.74
C THR A 328 -2.49 -2.83 -1.87
N ALA A 329 -2.46 -1.69 -1.17
CA ALA A 329 -1.54 -1.45 -0.06
C ALA A 329 -2.20 -1.93 1.23
N ASN A 330 -1.62 -2.93 1.90
CA ASN A 330 -2.27 -3.65 3.00
C ASN A 330 -1.88 -3.07 4.37
N GLU A 331 -2.31 -1.84 4.64
CA GLU A 331 -1.97 -1.05 5.83
C GLU A 331 -2.61 -1.60 7.10
N GLY A 332 -3.94 -1.50 7.21
CA GLY A 332 -4.77 -2.17 8.18
C GLY A 332 -5.21 -1.33 9.34
N ASP A 333 -6.09 -0.35 9.10
CA ASP A 333 -6.62 0.48 10.18
C ASP A 333 -7.65 -0.20 11.09
N ALA A 334 -7.63 0.18 12.37
CA ALA A 334 -8.44 -0.47 13.40
C ALA A 334 -9.60 0.44 13.83
N ARG A 335 -10.77 -0.13 14.12
CA ARG A 335 -11.80 0.62 14.85
C ARG A 335 -11.45 0.74 16.33
N ASP A 336 -10.81 1.85 16.68
CA ASP A 336 -10.43 2.22 18.06
C ASP A 336 -10.98 3.60 18.47
N TYR A 337 -12.25 3.62 18.88
CA TYR A 337 -12.95 4.82 19.36
C TYR A 337 -13.16 4.77 20.89
N ASP A 338 -13.37 5.94 21.51
CA ASP A 338 -13.69 6.08 22.94
C ASP A 338 -14.88 5.19 23.38
N GLY A 339 -15.89 5.06 22.52
CA GLY A 339 -17.10 4.26 22.75
C GLY A 339 -16.99 2.78 22.38
N PHE A 340 -16.02 2.40 21.54
CA PHE A 340 -15.84 1.04 21.03
C PHE A 340 -14.43 0.86 20.50
N SER A 341 -13.75 -0.18 20.98
CA SER A 341 -12.46 -0.60 20.47
C SER A 341 -12.49 -2.09 20.21
N GLU A 342 -11.99 -2.50 19.05
CA GLU A 342 -11.74 -3.91 18.77
C GLU A 342 -10.30 -4.34 19.06
N GLU A 343 -9.39 -3.43 19.41
CA GLU A 343 -7.99 -3.76 19.65
C GLU A 343 -7.76 -4.41 21.03
N ALA A 344 -6.86 -5.40 21.05
CA ALA A 344 -6.24 -5.88 22.26
C ALA A 344 -4.78 -6.26 22.03
N ARG A 345 -3.97 -6.13 23.07
CA ARG A 345 -2.63 -6.71 23.11
C ARG A 345 -2.76 -8.21 23.37
N VAL A 346 -1.99 -9.06 22.68
CA VAL A 346 -2.08 -10.52 22.83
C VAL A 346 -1.90 -10.98 24.29
N LYS A 347 -1.08 -10.30 25.10
CA LYS A 347 -0.90 -10.64 26.53
C LYS A 347 -2.15 -10.47 27.40
N ASP A 348 -3.11 -9.68 26.94
CA ASP A 348 -4.36 -9.40 27.66
C ASP A 348 -5.47 -10.39 27.27
N LEU A 349 -5.25 -11.22 26.25
CA LEU A 349 -6.17 -12.26 25.81
C LEU A 349 -6.00 -13.56 26.60
N MET A 350 -7.07 -14.37 26.65
CA MET A 350 -7.00 -15.74 27.13
C MET A 350 -6.84 -16.67 25.93
N LEU A 351 -5.66 -17.29 25.78
CA LEU A 351 -5.39 -18.19 24.68
C LEU A 351 -5.85 -19.62 25.00
N ASP A 352 -6.44 -20.31 24.01
CA ASP A 352 -6.80 -21.72 24.14
C ASP A 352 -5.53 -22.58 24.32
N PRO A 353 -5.45 -23.44 25.36
CA PRO A 353 -4.24 -24.21 25.65
C PRO A 353 -3.96 -25.38 24.69
N ILE A 354 -4.91 -25.73 23.82
CA ILE A 354 -4.71 -26.71 22.74
C ILE A 354 -4.09 -26.02 21.53
N ALA A 355 -4.62 -24.84 21.15
CA ALA A 355 -4.08 -24.03 20.05
C ALA A 355 -2.70 -23.43 20.40
N PHE A 356 -2.55 -22.92 21.63
CA PHE A 356 -1.35 -22.26 22.14
C PHE A 356 -0.79 -22.98 23.38
N PRO A 357 -0.20 -24.18 23.24
CA PRO A 357 0.31 -24.95 24.38
C PRO A 357 1.45 -24.26 25.14
N ASN A 358 2.09 -23.26 24.53
CA ASN A 358 3.14 -22.40 25.08
C ASN A 358 2.68 -20.94 25.27
N ALA A 359 1.39 -20.69 25.51
CA ALA A 359 0.83 -19.34 25.66
C ALA A 359 1.64 -18.40 26.57
N ALA A 360 2.16 -18.88 27.70
CA ALA A 360 2.95 -18.06 28.63
C ALA A 360 4.28 -17.53 28.04
N GLU A 361 4.85 -18.23 27.06
CA GLU A 361 6.04 -17.77 26.32
C GLU A 361 5.64 -16.81 25.21
N LEU A 362 4.60 -17.16 24.43
CA LEU A 362 4.09 -16.31 23.35
C LEU A 362 3.58 -14.95 23.86
N GLN A 363 2.94 -14.93 25.04
CA GLN A 363 2.40 -13.70 25.65
C GLN A 363 3.46 -12.86 26.38
N ALA A 364 4.74 -13.21 26.33
CA ALA A 364 5.80 -12.34 26.82
C ALA A 364 5.89 -11.06 25.96
N ASP A 365 6.25 -9.93 26.57
CA ASP A 365 6.34 -8.65 25.86
C ASP A 365 7.36 -8.72 24.70
N GLU A 366 8.42 -9.52 24.88
CA GLU A 366 9.50 -9.77 23.92
C GLU A 366 9.14 -10.79 22.82
N VAL A 367 7.88 -11.25 22.74
CA VAL A 367 7.40 -12.19 21.72
C VAL A 367 6.12 -11.61 21.07
N LEU A 368 4.93 -12.19 21.30
CA LEU A 368 3.68 -11.65 20.75
C LEU A 368 2.95 -10.76 21.75
N GLY A 369 3.37 -10.71 23.03
CA GLY A 369 2.56 -10.13 24.10
C GLY A 369 2.13 -8.69 23.86
N ARG A 370 2.93 -7.93 23.12
CA ARG A 370 2.61 -6.56 22.71
C ARG A 370 1.94 -6.45 21.35
N LEU A 371 1.92 -7.46 20.50
CA LEU A 371 1.27 -7.36 19.19
C LEU A 371 -0.21 -6.95 19.35
N ASN A 372 -0.63 -5.93 18.62
CA ASN A 372 -2.04 -5.54 18.52
C ASN A 372 -2.80 -6.51 17.61
N VAL A 373 -3.93 -7.01 18.10
CA VAL A 373 -4.82 -7.94 17.38
C VAL A 373 -6.28 -7.53 17.59
N THR A 374 -7.15 -7.91 16.64
CA THR A 374 -8.59 -7.71 16.81
C THR A 374 -9.18 -8.71 17.80
N THR A 375 -10.16 -8.26 18.59
CA THR A 375 -10.99 -9.05 19.50
C THR A 375 -12.27 -9.58 18.85
N THR A 376 -12.54 -9.18 17.60
CA THR A 376 -13.77 -9.55 16.88
C THR A 376 -13.65 -10.90 16.15
N LEU A 377 -12.42 -11.42 16.05
CA LEU A 377 -12.06 -12.71 15.46
C LEU A 377 -11.26 -13.57 16.46
N GLY A 378 -11.07 -14.85 16.15
CA GLY A 378 -10.14 -15.72 16.89
C GLY A 378 -10.73 -16.56 18.04
N ASP A 379 -11.87 -16.18 18.61
CA ASP A 379 -12.68 -17.03 19.51
C ASP A 379 -13.79 -17.72 18.71
N ALA A 380 -13.41 -18.79 17.99
CA ALA A 380 -14.29 -19.43 17.02
C ALA A 380 -15.49 -20.14 17.67
N ASN A 381 -15.37 -20.50 18.94
CA ASN A 381 -16.36 -21.29 19.67
C ASN A 381 -17.18 -20.46 20.68
N GLY A 382 -16.75 -19.23 20.98
CA GLY A 382 -17.43 -18.27 21.85
C GLY A 382 -17.30 -18.58 23.35
N ASP A 383 -16.24 -19.28 23.76
CA ASP A 383 -15.98 -19.60 25.18
C ASP A 383 -15.03 -18.63 25.87
N GLY A 384 -14.57 -17.60 25.15
CA GLY A 384 -13.63 -16.60 25.62
C GLY A 384 -12.17 -17.06 25.58
N LEU A 385 -11.87 -18.18 24.92
CA LEU A 385 -10.51 -18.64 24.64
C LEU A 385 -10.21 -18.48 23.14
N TYR A 386 -9.14 -17.77 22.82
CA TYR A 386 -8.75 -17.52 21.44
C TYR A 386 -7.98 -18.73 20.90
N GLU A 387 -8.47 -19.33 19.82
CA GLU A 387 -7.78 -20.39 19.07
C GLU A 387 -6.84 -19.84 18.00
N GLU A 388 -7.13 -18.63 17.51
CA GLU A 388 -6.39 -17.93 16.48
C GLU A 388 -6.24 -16.46 16.87
N LEU A 389 -5.22 -15.81 16.32
CA LEU A 389 -4.93 -14.38 16.51
C LEU A 389 -4.88 -13.71 15.14
N TYR A 390 -5.41 -12.49 15.06
CA TYR A 390 -5.53 -11.73 13.81
C TYR A 390 -4.94 -10.33 14.02
N SER A 391 -3.75 -10.10 13.48
CA SER A 391 -3.10 -8.77 13.52
C SER A 391 -3.63 -7.89 12.40
N TYR A 392 -3.52 -6.58 12.64
CA TYR A 392 -3.80 -5.54 11.68
C TYR A 392 -2.71 -5.49 10.61
N GLY A 393 -3.13 -5.24 9.36
CA GLY A 393 -2.25 -5.22 8.20
C GLY A 393 -1.68 -6.59 7.83
N ALA A 394 -1.34 -6.73 6.56
CA ALA A 394 -0.63 -7.91 6.05
C ALA A 394 0.86 -7.63 5.77
N ARG A 395 1.34 -6.41 6.05
CA ARG A 395 2.75 -5.98 5.91
C ARG A 395 3.30 -6.17 4.49
N SER A 396 2.44 -6.03 3.50
CA SER A 396 2.70 -6.35 2.09
C SER A 396 1.86 -5.48 1.16
N PHE A 397 2.07 -5.65 -0.14
CA PHE A 397 1.06 -5.33 -1.12
C PHE A 397 0.54 -6.62 -1.76
N SER A 398 -0.68 -6.56 -2.29
CA SER A 398 -1.32 -7.69 -2.98
C SER A 398 -1.82 -7.31 -4.36
N ILE A 399 -1.96 -8.32 -5.22
CA ILE A 399 -2.63 -8.23 -6.52
C ILE A 399 -3.80 -9.21 -6.51
N TRP A 400 -4.99 -8.73 -6.87
CA TRP A 400 -6.24 -9.47 -6.91
C TRP A 400 -6.81 -9.48 -8.33
N ASP A 401 -7.57 -10.52 -8.68
CA ASP A 401 -8.37 -10.54 -9.90
C ASP A 401 -9.72 -9.82 -9.72
N ALA A 402 -10.46 -9.67 -10.82
CA ALA A 402 -11.77 -9.01 -10.87
C ALA A 402 -12.87 -9.69 -10.02
N GLU A 403 -12.62 -10.90 -9.53
CA GLU A 403 -13.48 -11.68 -8.65
C GLU A 403 -13.01 -11.66 -7.18
N GLY A 404 -11.95 -10.91 -6.87
CA GLY A 404 -11.40 -10.78 -5.52
C GLY A 404 -10.51 -11.95 -5.11
N SER A 405 -10.04 -12.78 -6.05
CA SER A 405 -9.10 -13.87 -5.74
C SER A 405 -7.67 -13.33 -5.68
N LEU A 406 -6.90 -13.76 -4.68
CA LEU A 406 -5.49 -13.40 -4.56
C LEU A 406 -4.67 -14.00 -5.71
N VAL A 407 -3.95 -13.15 -6.43
CA VAL A 407 -3.07 -13.50 -7.56
C VAL A 407 -1.61 -13.50 -7.14
N TYR A 408 -1.20 -12.50 -6.36
CA TYR A 408 0.15 -12.33 -5.82
C TYR A 408 0.09 -11.56 -4.51
N ASP A 409 1.02 -11.84 -3.60
CA ASP A 409 1.28 -11.08 -2.38
C ASP A 409 2.80 -11.04 -2.16
N SER A 410 3.35 -9.90 -1.74
CA SER A 410 4.80 -9.75 -1.51
C SER A 410 5.32 -10.46 -0.26
N GLY A 411 4.47 -11.18 0.47
CA GLY A 411 4.85 -11.99 1.62
C GLY A 411 5.43 -11.14 2.75
N THR A 412 6.70 -11.40 3.07
CA THR A 412 7.50 -10.70 4.08
C THR A 412 8.56 -9.78 3.44
N GLU A 413 8.54 -9.58 2.13
CA GLU A 413 9.63 -8.91 1.43
C GLU A 413 9.88 -7.49 1.98
N PHE A 414 8.85 -6.74 2.35
CA PHE A 414 9.02 -5.38 2.87
C PHE A 414 9.89 -5.36 4.14
N GLU A 415 9.58 -6.21 5.12
CA GLU A 415 10.38 -6.31 6.35
C GLU A 415 11.78 -6.85 6.08
N GLN A 416 11.94 -7.82 5.17
CA GLN A 416 13.27 -8.33 4.83
C GLN A 416 14.15 -7.25 4.19
N ILE A 417 13.58 -6.47 3.27
CA ILE A 417 14.26 -5.40 2.56
C ILE A 417 14.65 -4.28 3.52
N THR A 418 13.72 -3.82 4.37
CA THR A 418 14.02 -2.75 5.34
C THR A 418 14.99 -3.23 6.43
N ALA A 419 14.93 -4.50 6.85
CA ALA A 419 15.91 -5.07 7.77
C ALA A 419 17.32 -5.14 7.17
N GLU A 420 17.44 -5.46 5.88
CA GLU A 420 18.73 -5.50 5.18
C GLU A 420 19.31 -4.09 4.96
N LEU A 421 18.48 -3.15 4.47
CA LEU A 421 18.93 -1.84 4.02
C LEU A 421 18.99 -0.81 5.15
N LEU A 422 18.09 -0.90 6.12
CA LEU A 422 17.93 0.06 7.22
C LEU A 422 17.90 -0.64 8.60
N PRO A 423 18.87 -1.52 8.94
CA PRO A 423 18.80 -2.34 10.16
C PRO A 423 18.80 -1.54 11.47
N ASN A 424 19.28 -0.30 11.49
CA ASN A 424 19.26 0.54 12.69
C ASN A 424 17.97 1.35 12.83
N ASP A 425 17.14 1.35 11.80
CA ASP A 425 15.91 2.13 11.71
C ASP A 425 14.72 1.24 11.34
N PHE A 426 14.89 -0.09 11.28
CA PHE A 426 13.86 -1.07 10.95
C PHE A 426 12.55 -0.82 11.72
N ASN A 427 11.40 -0.91 11.04
CA ASN A 427 10.06 -0.65 11.60
C ASN A 427 9.99 0.62 12.50
N SER A 428 10.72 1.67 12.12
CA SER A 428 10.65 2.99 12.79
C SER A 428 9.30 3.65 12.60
N ASN A 429 8.97 4.56 13.53
CA ASN A 429 7.83 5.46 13.39
C ASN A 429 8.12 6.60 12.39
N ASN A 430 7.08 7.31 11.94
CA ASN A 430 7.20 8.41 10.97
C ASN A 430 7.38 9.81 11.59
N ASP A 431 6.91 10.02 12.82
CA ASP A 431 6.99 11.32 13.54
C ASP A 431 8.34 11.59 14.22
N GLU A 432 9.20 10.57 14.36
CA GLU A 432 10.51 10.72 14.99
C GLU A 432 11.57 9.77 14.43
N ASN A 433 12.84 10.22 14.44
CA ASN A 433 14.00 9.39 14.14
C ASN A 433 14.55 8.72 15.42
N GLY A 434 15.27 7.60 15.25
CA GLY A 434 15.80 6.83 16.38
C GLY A 434 14.74 5.99 17.09
N SER A 435 13.65 5.68 16.39
CA SER A 435 12.51 4.88 16.82
C SER A 435 12.62 3.43 16.32
N PHE A 436 13.84 2.90 16.22
CA PHE A 436 14.09 1.51 15.84
C PHE A 436 13.07 0.58 16.49
N ASP A 437 12.45 -0.23 15.65
CA ASP A 437 11.57 -1.34 16.00
C ASP A 437 10.24 -0.89 16.64
N ALA A 438 9.95 0.42 16.67
CA ALA A 438 8.78 0.95 17.37
C ALA A 438 7.44 0.43 16.86
N ARG A 439 7.35 0.01 15.58
CA ARG A 439 6.12 -0.45 14.91
C ARG A 439 6.00 -1.97 14.76
N SER A 440 6.96 -2.77 15.22
CA SER A 440 6.91 -4.23 15.08
C SER A 440 5.76 -4.88 15.86
N ASP A 441 5.33 -4.29 16.99
CA ASP A 441 4.14 -4.75 17.73
C ASP A 441 2.81 -4.21 17.19
N ASP A 442 2.84 -3.47 16.07
CA ASP A 442 1.66 -2.89 15.42
C ASP A 442 1.60 -3.39 13.95
N LYS A 443 1.60 -2.53 12.92
CA LYS A 443 1.42 -2.91 11.51
C LYS A 443 2.76 -2.97 10.72
N GLY A 444 3.91 -2.80 11.39
CA GLY A 444 5.25 -3.04 10.81
C GLY A 444 5.70 -1.97 9.81
N PRO A 445 5.97 -2.32 8.53
CA PRO A 445 6.33 -1.35 7.48
C PRO A 445 5.19 -0.39 7.08
N GLU A 446 3.93 -0.82 7.24
CA GLU A 446 2.69 -0.05 6.98
C GLU A 446 2.61 0.55 5.56
N PRO A 447 2.28 -0.29 4.56
CA PRO A 447 2.11 0.19 3.20
C PRO A 447 0.76 0.88 3.02
N GLU A 448 0.80 2.15 2.61
CA GLU A 448 -0.35 3.06 2.58
C GLU A 448 -0.72 3.46 1.15
N GLY A 449 0.10 4.29 0.50
CA GLY A 449 -0.12 4.70 -0.88
C GLY A 449 0.21 3.63 -1.92
N VAL A 450 -0.58 3.54 -2.99
CA VAL A 450 -0.20 2.78 -4.20
C VAL A 450 -0.52 3.52 -5.50
N ALA A 451 0.45 3.54 -6.42
CA ALA A 451 0.26 4.00 -7.80
C ALA A 451 0.80 2.99 -8.81
N ILE A 452 0.14 2.92 -9.97
CA ILE A 452 0.59 2.11 -11.11
C ILE A 452 1.06 3.01 -12.25
N GLY A 453 2.19 2.65 -12.87
CA GLY A 453 2.73 3.33 -14.04
C GLY A 453 3.30 2.40 -15.09
N GLU A 454 3.05 2.69 -16.37
CA GLU A 454 3.71 1.99 -17.47
C GLU A 454 4.95 2.76 -17.94
N ILE A 455 6.09 2.07 -18.01
CA ILE A 455 7.36 2.60 -18.49
C ILE A 455 7.95 1.60 -19.50
N ASP A 456 8.04 2.00 -20.77
CA ASP A 456 8.57 1.20 -21.89
C ASP A 456 7.92 -0.20 -22.04
N GLY A 457 6.59 -0.27 -21.85
CA GLY A 457 5.81 -1.51 -21.96
C GLY A 457 5.93 -2.45 -20.76
N ARG A 458 6.54 -2.00 -19.66
CA ARG A 458 6.49 -2.67 -18.35
C ARG A 458 5.61 -1.89 -17.40
N THR A 459 4.82 -2.60 -16.61
CA THR A 459 3.95 -2.03 -15.58
C THR A 459 4.67 -2.11 -14.24
N TYR A 460 4.73 -0.99 -13.53
CA TYR A 460 5.32 -0.90 -12.20
C TYR A 460 4.28 -0.49 -11.17
N ALA A 461 4.38 -1.08 -9.98
CA ALA A 461 3.69 -0.62 -8.79
C ALA A 461 4.67 0.15 -7.90
N PHE A 462 4.24 1.31 -7.43
CA PHE A 462 4.94 2.16 -6.48
C PHE A 462 4.12 2.17 -5.19
N ILE A 463 4.69 1.65 -4.11
CA ILE A 463 4.00 1.47 -2.82
C ILE A 463 4.72 2.31 -1.77
N GLY A 464 4.00 3.24 -1.14
CA GLY A 464 4.51 4.07 -0.05
C GLY A 464 4.48 3.31 1.26
N LEU A 465 5.54 3.45 2.06
CA LEU A 465 5.57 2.93 3.43
C LEU A 465 5.45 4.10 4.39
N GLU A 466 4.26 4.27 4.99
CA GLU A 466 3.91 5.45 5.78
C GLU A 466 4.83 5.61 6.99
N ARG A 467 5.16 4.50 7.68
CA ARG A 467 5.97 4.55 8.92
C ARG A 467 7.46 4.70 8.67
N ILE A 468 8.12 3.62 8.26
CA ILE A 468 9.57 3.63 8.01
C ILE A 468 9.96 4.63 6.90
N GLY A 469 9.01 4.98 6.04
CA GLY A 469 9.20 5.89 4.92
C GLY A 469 9.68 5.16 3.66
N GLY A 470 9.67 5.91 2.57
CA GLY A 470 10.16 5.45 1.29
C GLY A 470 9.11 4.76 0.42
N ILE A 471 9.57 4.31 -0.75
CA ILE A 471 8.75 3.78 -1.83
C ILE A 471 9.35 2.44 -2.26
N MET A 472 8.56 1.39 -2.12
CA MET A 472 8.82 0.08 -2.71
C MET A 472 8.38 0.09 -4.18
N THR A 473 9.25 -0.34 -5.08
CA THR A 473 8.95 -0.45 -6.52
C THR A 473 8.97 -1.91 -6.94
N TYR A 474 7.89 -2.35 -7.58
CA TYR A 474 7.73 -3.71 -8.11
C TYR A 474 7.42 -3.65 -9.60
N ASP A 475 8.00 -4.57 -10.38
CA ASP A 475 7.49 -4.84 -11.73
C ASP A 475 6.31 -5.81 -11.60
N VAL A 476 5.14 -5.36 -12.05
CA VAL A 476 3.88 -6.10 -12.01
C VAL A 476 3.35 -6.38 -13.43
N THR A 477 4.22 -6.31 -14.45
CA THR A 477 3.84 -6.57 -15.84
C THR A 477 3.19 -7.95 -16.02
N ASN A 478 3.71 -8.96 -15.31
CA ASN A 478 3.03 -10.22 -15.12
C ASN A 478 2.44 -10.27 -13.70
N PRO A 479 1.11 -10.20 -13.54
CA PRO A 479 0.47 -10.14 -12.22
C PRO A 479 0.72 -11.37 -11.35
N THR A 480 1.07 -12.51 -11.95
CA THR A 480 1.34 -13.77 -11.23
C THR A 480 2.82 -13.97 -10.88
N GLU A 481 3.70 -13.12 -11.40
CA GLU A 481 5.15 -13.21 -11.23
C GLU A 481 5.75 -11.82 -10.96
N ALA A 482 5.07 -11.02 -10.14
CA ALA A 482 5.58 -9.72 -9.71
C ALA A 482 6.89 -9.90 -8.91
N PHE A 483 7.79 -8.93 -9.02
CA PHE A 483 9.08 -8.98 -8.32
C PHE A 483 9.59 -7.59 -7.94
N PHE A 484 10.34 -7.55 -6.84
CA PHE A 484 10.97 -6.35 -6.31
C PHE A 484 12.01 -5.76 -7.27
N VAL A 485 11.99 -4.44 -7.44
CA VAL A 485 12.87 -3.70 -8.35
C VAL A 485 13.76 -2.71 -7.60
N ASP A 486 13.19 -1.93 -6.68
CA ASP A 486 13.92 -0.87 -5.98
C ASP A 486 13.21 -0.47 -4.68
N TYR A 487 13.98 0.01 -3.71
CA TYR A 487 13.47 0.69 -2.53
C TYR A 487 14.23 2.00 -2.36
N VAL A 488 13.51 3.12 -2.44
CA VAL A 488 14.07 4.46 -2.21
C VAL A 488 13.49 5.04 -0.93
N ASN A 489 14.32 5.61 -0.08
CA ASN A 489 13.87 6.37 1.08
C ASN A 489 14.60 7.72 1.11
N ASN A 490 13.85 8.81 0.97
CA ASN A 490 14.38 10.18 0.97
C ASN A 490 14.41 10.80 2.38
N ARG A 491 14.21 9.98 3.42
CA ARG A 491 14.38 10.33 4.83
C ARG A 491 15.86 10.36 5.23
N ASP A 492 16.26 11.41 5.94
CA ASP A 492 17.53 11.49 6.67
C ASP A 492 17.30 11.08 8.13
N PHE A 493 17.66 9.84 8.47
CA PHE A 493 17.57 9.29 9.82
C PHE A 493 18.50 9.97 10.84
N ALA A 494 19.48 10.75 10.40
CA ALA A 494 20.30 11.59 11.29
C ALA A 494 19.70 12.99 11.53
N GLY A 495 18.65 13.35 10.77
CA GLY A 495 17.90 14.59 10.91
C GLY A 495 16.98 14.60 12.13
N ASP A 496 16.36 15.75 12.36
CA ASP A 496 15.30 15.98 13.35
C ASP A 496 13.98 16.24 12.60
N ALA A 497 13.00 15.38 12.85
CA ALA A 497 11.69 15.36 12.20
C ALA A 497 10.92 16.67 12.45
N ALA A 498 10.70 17.02 13.72
CA ALA A 498 9.99 18.24 14.12
C ALA A 498 10.72 19.52 13.70
N ALA A 499 12.03 19.48 13.51
CA ALA A 499 12.81 20.61 12.98
C ALA A 499 12.80 20.72 11.45
N GLY A 500 12.15 19.80 10.73
CA GLY A 500 12.09 19.78 9.26
C GLY A 500 13.43 19.47 8.61
N THR A 501 14.28 18.66 9.27
CA THR A 501 15.62 18.31 8.76
C THR A 501 15.77 16.83 8.46
N ALA A 502 14.71 16.04 8.66
CA ALA A 502 14.68 14.59 8.39
C ALA A 502 14.23 14.26 6.95
N GLY A 503 13.94 15.24 6.10
CA GLY A 503 13.43 14.98 4.74
C GLY A 503 11.98 14.48 4.76
N ASP A 504 11.70 13.50 3.90
CA ASP A 504 10.35 12.98 3.67
C ASP A 504 9.93 12.01 4.79
N LEU A 505 8.72 12.20 5.35
CA LEU A 505 8.12 11.38 6.41
C LEU A 505 6.62 11.21 6.16
N GLY A 506 6.10 9.98 6.30
CA GLY A 506 4.70 9.66 6.06
C GLY A 506 4.29 9.64 4.58
N PRO A 507 4.92 8.87 3.66
CA PRO A 507 4.42 8.74 2.30
C PRO A 507 2.97 8.26 2.28
N GLU A 508 2.09 9.11 1.76
CA GLU A 508 0.63 8.92 1.75
C GLU A 508 0.15 8.79 0.30
N GLY A 509 -0.11 9.93 -0.35
CA GLY A 509 -0.49 9.99 -1.75
C GLY A 509 0.69 9.77 -2.69
N ILE A 510 0.50 8.89 -3.68
CA ILE A 510 1.46 8.65 -4.75
C ILE A 510 0.79 8.85 -6.10
N ALA A 511 1.44 9.62 -6.98
CA ALA A 511 1.02 9.79 -8.36
C ALA A 511 2.15 9.44 -9.34
N PHE A 512 1.87 8.54 -10.27
CA PHE A 512 2.73 8.33 -11.43
C PHE A 512 2.42 9.35 -12.52
N ILE A 513 3.47 9.96 -13.09
CA ILE A 513 3.37 10.91 -14.21
C ILE A 513 4.14 10.31 -15.39
N SER A 514 3.43 10.00 -16.46
CA SER A 514 4.04 9.41 -17.65
C SER A 514 5.06 10.35 -18.30
N ALA A 515 6.02 9.81 -19.06
CA ALA A 515 6.96 10.63 -19.80
C ALA A 515 6.28 11.59 -20.80
N ALA A 516 5.13 11.19 -21.36
CA ALA A 516 4.36 12.02 -22.29
C ALA A 516 3.67 13.20 -21.60
N ASP A 517 3.29 13.01 -20.34
CA ASP A 517 2.56 13.97 -19.53
C ASP A 517 3.48 14.85 -18.67
N SER A 518 4.72 14.43 -18.45
CA SER A 518 5.71 15.13 -17.64
C SER A 518 6.24 16.43 -18.28
N PRO A 519 6.75 17.38 -17.47
CA PRO A 519 7.27 18.65 -17.96
C PRO A 519 8.66 18.52 -18.61
N ASN A 520 9.39 17.45 -18.28
CA ASN A 520 10.76 17.20 -18.73
C ASN A 520 10.88 16.03 -19.72
N GLY A 521 9.76 15.41 -20.12
CA GLY A 521 9.74 14.29 -21.06
C GLY A 521 10.23 12.97 -20.48
N LYS A 522 10.19 12.79 -19.16
CA LYS A 522 10.66 11.61 -18.42
C LYS A 522 9.57 11.11 -17.48
N PRO A 523 9.48 9.80 -17.21
CA PRO A 523 8.53 9.30 -16.22
C PRO A 523 8.92 9.83 -14.84
N LEU A 524 7.94 10.30 -14.07
CA LEU A 524 8.11 10.82 -12.71
C LEU A 524 7.17 10.08 -11.74
N VAL A 525 7.55 10.07 -10.47
CA VAL A 525 6.66 9.70 -9.36
C VAL A 525 6.61 10.91 -8.42
N ALA A 526 5.41 11.41 -8.12
CA ALA A 526 5.19 12.45 -7.13
C ALA A 526 4.63 11.80 -5.86
N VAL A 527 5.18 12.17 -4.70
CA VAL A 527 4.77 11.62 -3.41
C VAL A 527 4.45 12.76 -2.46
N GLY A 528 3.25 12.74 -1.90
CA GLY A 528 2.86 13.53 -0.75
C GLY A 528 3.30 12.81 0.53
N ASN A 529 3.92 13.55 1.45
CA ASN A 529 4.42 13.02 2.70
C ASN A 529 3.76 13.78 3.86
N GLU A 530 2.74 13.19 4.47
CA GLU A 530 1.74 13.88 5.28
C GLU A 530 2.27 14.36 6.64
N VAL A 531 3.14 13.57 7.29
CA VAL A 531 3.85 13.95 8.52
C VAL A 531 4.86 15.08 8.28
N SER A 532 5.68 14.98 7.22
CA SER A 532 6.69 16.01 6.93
C SER A 532 6.12 17.26 6.25
N GLY A 533 4.87 17.19 5.76
CA GLY A 533 4.25 18.22 4.94
C GLY A 533 5.05 18.51 3.67
N THR A 534 5.66 17.49 3.07
CA THR A 534 6.48 17.63 1.86
C THR A 534 5.82 16.99 0.65
N THR A 535 6.15 17.49 -0.54
CA THR A 535 5.81 16.86 -1.81
C THR A 535 7.07 16.71 -2.65
N THR A 536 7.51 15.47 -2.86
CA THR A 536 8.76 15.15 -3.55
C THR A 536 8.50 14.52 -4.91
N LEU A 537 9.19 15.01 -5.94
CA LEU A 537 9.20 14.39 -7.27
C LEU A 537 10.46 13.54 -7.44
N PHE A 538 10.28 12.31 -7.93
CA PHE A 538 11.34 11.37 -8.27
C PHE A 538 11.41 11.17 -9.79
N ASP A 539 12.63 11.10 -10.34
CA ASP A 539 12.91 10.68 -11.71
C ASP A 539 12.91 9.15 -11.78
N ALA A 540 11.99 8.58 -12.56
CA ALA A 540 11.87 7.15 -12.77
C ALA A 540 12.56 6.67 -14.06
N SER A 541 13.36 7.51 -14.72
CA SER A 541 14.01 7.19 -15.99
C SER A 541 14.99 6.01 -15.89
N ALA A 542 15.53 5.71 -14.71
CA ALA A 542 16.46 4.59 -14.57
C ALA A 542 15.75 3.23 -14.70
N LEU A 543 14.42 3.18 -14.52
CA LEU A 543 13.60 2.00 -14.81
C LEU A 543 13.53 1.67 -16.33
N LEU A 544 13.96 2.59 -17.20
CA LEU A 544 14.11 2.33 -18.65
C LEU A 544 15.30 1.43 -18.97
N ALA A 545 16.19 1.13 -18.00
CA ALA A 545 17.38 0.36 -18.27
C ALA A 545 17.03 -1.09 -18.62
N SER A 546 17.42 -1.54 -19.81
CA SER A 546 17.23 -2.91 -20.32
C SER A 546 18.00 -4.00 -19.54
N SER A 547 18.54 -3.65 -18.37
CA SER A 547 19.33 -4.50 -17.49
C SER A 547 18.61 -4.82 -16.17
N LEU A 548 17.36 -4.39 -15.99
CA LEU A 548 16.54 -4.99 -14.94
C LEU A 548 16.50 -6.49 -15.20
N PRO A 549 16.98 -7.33 -14.26
CA PRO A 549 17.03 -8.76 -14.46
C PRO A 549 15.64 -9.25 -14.80
N ALA A 550 15.52 -10.09 -15.84
CA ALA A 550 14.30 -10.87 -15.97
C ALA A 550 14.15 -11.72 -14.69
N PRO A 551 12.92 -12.06 -14.25
CA PRO A 551 12.68 -12.78 -12.99
C PRO A 551 13.43 -14.12 -12.81
N ASN A 552 14.14 -14.59 -13.83
CA ASN A 552 14.93 -15.83 -13.85
C ASN A 552 16.36 -15.62 -14.40
N GLU A 553 16.89 -14.39 -14.42
CA GLU A 553 18.19 -14.09 -15.00
C GLU A 553 19.15 -13.56 -13.95
N VAL A 554 20.13 -14.40 -13.58
CA VAL A 554 21.32 -13.95 -12.85
C VAL A 554 22.25 -13.28 -13.86
N ILE A 555 22.30 -11.96 -13.85
CA ILE A 555 23.20 -11.19 -14.71
C ILE A 555 24.56 -11.11 -14.04
N GLY A 556 25.48 -12.01 -14.41
CA GLY A 556 26.88 -11.91 -14.00
C GLY A 556 27.57 -10.69 -14.62
N THR A 557 28.57 -10.17 -13.91
CA THR A 557 29.39 -9.04 -14.37
C THR A 557 30.65 -9.53 -15.10
N ASN A 558 31.52 -8.61 -15.53
CA ASN A 558 32.86 -8.97 -16.04
C ASN A 558 33.88 -9.16 -14.91
N ASP A 559 33.47 -8.95 -13.66
CA ASP A 559 34.28 -9.08 -12.46
C ASP A 559 33.93 -10.40 -11.72
N ASP A 560 34.49 -10.60 -10.52
CA ASP A 560 34.17 -11.77 -9.70
C ASP A 560 32.80 -11.57 -9.05
N ASP A 561 31.80 -12.34 -9.48
CA ASP A 561 30.45 -12.32 -8.91
C ASP A 561 30.38 -13.21 -7.66
N VAL A 562 29.80 -12.69 -6.58
CA VAL A 562 29.52 -13.45 -5.36
C VAL A 562 28.04 -13.83 -5.35
N LEU A 563 27.76 -15.12 -5.45
CA LEU A 563 26.43 -15.68 -5.24
C LEU A 563 26.37 -16.25 -3.83
N ILE A 564 25.59 -15.62 -2.96
CA ILE A 564 25.43 -16.03 -1.57
C ILE A 564 24.22 -16.98 -1.50
N GLY A 565 24.51 -18.27 -1.31
CA GLY A 565 23.48 -19.27 -0.99
C GLY A 565 23.14 -19.27 0.50
N THR A 566 21.96 -19.81 0.83
CA THR A 566 21.52 -19.96 2.22
C THR A 566 22.03 -21.28 2.83
N ALA A 567 21.71 -21.55 4.10
CA ALA A 567 22.13 -22.79 4.78
C ALA A 567 21.37 -24.06 4.31
N ASP A 568 20.36 -23.89 3.46
CA ASP A 568 19.50 -24.94 2.91
C ASP A 568 19.82 -25.25 1.43
N ASN A 569 19.00 -26.09 0.79
CA ASN A 569 19.16 -26.36 -0.64
C ASN A 569 18.71 -25.15 -1.46
N ASP A 570 19.67 -24.38 -1.98
CA ASP A 570 19.37 -23.34 -2.96
C ASP A 570 19.09 -23.97 -4.33
N LEU A 571 17.94 -23.64 -4.92
CA LEU A 571 17.56 -24.11 -6.25
C LEU A 571 17.75 -22.96 -7.26
N MET A 572 18.84 -23.05 -8.02
CA MET A 572 19.10 -22.11 -9.12
C MET A 572 18.48 -22.65 -10.41
N PHE A 573 17.51 -21.93 -10.96
CA PHE A 573 17.00 -22.21 -12.29
C PHE A 573 17.79 -21.42 -13.34
N GLY A 574 18.55 -22.15 -14.16
CA GLY A 574 19.06 -21.69 -15.44
C GLY A 574 18.80 -22.79 -16.47
N PHE A 575 18.39 -22.43 -17.69
CA PHE A 575 18.07 -23.41 -18.73
C PHE A 575 19.29 -24.19 -19.24
#